data_AF-A0A5N7Z5B0-F1
#
_entry.id   AF-A0A5N7Z5B0-F1
#
_cell.length_a   1.000
_cell.length_b   1.000
_cell.length_c   1.000
_cell.angle_alpha   90.00
_cell.angle_beta   90.00
_cell.angle_gamma   90.00
#
_symmetry.space_group_name_H-M   'P 1'
#
loop_
_entity.id
_entity.type
_entity.pdbx_description
1 polymer ?
#
loop_
_entity_poly.entity_id
_entity_poly.type
_entity_poly.pdbx_seq_one_letter_code
_entity_poly.pdbx_strand_id
1 'polypeptide(L)'
;MLVPNRHESSESYRYGFQNQEKDDEVKGEGNSINYTFRMHDPRVGRFFGIDPLFKDYPHNSPYAFSENRIMDAVELEGLEAKLIITDQVTGYTVQRVAGDVWDGKNSFAVVPTYKMVLIDAQKPKIILGNYNVTRDAWYSRGEKGGFLHKLMNDDYALTNRAFEPANGKKNLYAGQGLEYPPNSGLDAYVLTQSKSSTLNAESFTTAQNTYLDGSLIDDARSNLGQSKGVMIHIAGVYEMKGDVKVAASYGCFGFVSLNQVFSTIEKAKEAINEGEVYEKSTSNVEYQKYMKKVGDVKQKTKGEKKVLITVEKRKNVEKSKTYSD
;
A
#
# COMPACT_ATOMS: atom_id res chain seq x y z
N MET A 1 24.35 23.98 18.48
CA MET A 1 25.03 24.30 19.74
C MET A 1 24.01 24.05 20.85
N LEU A 2 24.22 23.04 21.69
CA LEU A 2 23.32 22.73 22.82
C LEU A 2 23.73 23.60 24.02
N VAL A 3 22.76 24.14 24.74
CA VAL A 3 23.00 24.94 25.94
C VAL A 3 23.24 23.98 27.12
N PRO A 4 24.33 24.13 27.88
CA PRO A 4 24.56 23.28 29.06
C PRO A 4 23.42 23.41 30.07
N ASN A 5 23.00 22.28 30.67
CA ASN A 5 22.01 22.22 31.76
C ASN A 5 20.54 22.59 31.43
N ARG A 6 20.13 22.58 30.16
CA ARG A 6 18.71 22.57 29.78
C ARG A 6 18.39 21.30 28.98
N HIS A 7 18.09 20.22 29.69
CA HIS A 7 17.49 19.02 29.11
C HIS A 7 15.97 19.17 29.20
N GLU A 8 15.36 19.77 28.19
CA GLU A 8 13.91 19.70 28.05
C GLU A 8 13.61 19.06 26.70
N SER A 9 13.51 17.75 26.73
CA SER A 9 12.94 16.97 25.65
C SER A 9 11.61 16.45 26.13
N SER A 10 10.58 16.65 25.31
CA SER A 10 9.33 15.95 25.56
C SER A 10 9.64 14.46 25.46
N GLU A 11 9.47 13.71 26.56
CA GLU A 11 9.57 12.23 26.58
C GLU A 11 8.72 11.56 25.49
N SER A 12 7.82 12.31 24.83
CA SER A 12 6.85 11.81 23.87
C SER A 12 7.29 11.69 22.40
N TYR A 13 8.42 12.27 21.95
CA TYR A 13 8.75 12.30 20.50
C TYR A 13 9.91 11.38 20.09
N ARG A 14 9.57 10.12 19.83
CA ARG A 14 10.47 9.00 19.46
C ARG A 14 11.17 9.12 18.10
N TYR A 15 10.78 10.03 17.22
CA TYR A 15 11.29 10.09 15.84
C TYR A 15 12.16 11.33 15.60
N GLY A 16 13.15 11.20 14.73
CA GLY A 16 14.17 12.23 14.44
C GLY A 16 14.36 12.50 12.96
N PHE A 17 15.62 12.66 12.55
CA PHE A 17 16.00 12.95 11.17
C PHE A 17 15.50 11.86 10.19
N GLN A 18 14.96 12.28 9.04
CA GLN A 18 14.30 11.41 8.05
C GLN A 18 13.22 10.46 8.64
N ASN A 19 12.54 10.85 9.73
CA ASN A 19 11.51 10.06 10.43
C ASN A 19 11.98 8.71 10.98
N GLN A 20 13.28 8.55 11.20
CA GLN A 20 13.83 7.38 11.86
C GLN A 20 13.75 7.50 13.37
N GLU A 21 13.68 6.35 14.05
CA GLU A 21 13.55 6.27 15.50
C GLU A 21 14.83 6.77 16.19
N LYS A 22 14.70 7.62 17.20
CA LYS A 22 15.82 8.02 18.05
C LYS A 22 16.04 6.95 19.10
N ASP A 23 17.29 6.56 19.28
CA ASP A 23 17.71 5.63 20.32
C ASP A 23 18.57 6.37 21.34
N ASP A 24 17.91 6.87 22.38
CA ASP A 24 18.55 7.72 23.37
C ASP A 24 19.30 6.89 24.44
N GLU A 25 19.14 5.56 24.46
CA GLU A 25 19.81 4.66 25.43
C GLU A 25 21.31 4.51 25.15
N VAL A 26 21.75 4.60 23.89
CA VAL A 26 23.13 4.24 23.51
C VAL A 26 24.10 5.42 23.51
N LYS A 27 23.65 6.64 23.16
CA LYS A 27 24.53 7.84 23.08
C LYS A 27 23.94 9.09 23.73
N GLY A 28 22.93 8.91 24.59
CA GLY A 28 22.15 10.00 25.12
C GLY A 28 21.27 10.66 24.07
N GLU A 29 20.48 11.62 24.52
CA GLU A 29 19.34 12.15 23.78
C GLU A 29 19.70 12.73 22.39
N GLY A 30 19.01 12.26 21.35
CA GLY A 30 19.09 12.75 19.98
C GLY A 30 20.36 12.38 19.21
N ASN A 31 21.26 11.59 19.80
CA ASN A 31 22.59 11.31 19.25
C ASN A 31 22.73 9.95 18.56
N SER A 32 21.66 9.17 18.53
CA SER A 32 21.58 7.96 17.73
C SER A 32 20.23 7.88 17.05
N ILE A 33 20.27 7.65 15.73
CA ILE A 33 19.10 7.50 14.90
C ILE A 33 19.16 6.10 14.30
N ASN A 34 18.19 5.25 14.67
CA ASN A 34 18.09 3.87 14.23
C ASN A 34 17.49 3.82 12.82
N TYR A 35 18.36 3.66 11.83
CA TYR A 35 18.00 3.15 10.51
C TYR A 35 17.93 1.62 10.60
N THR A 36 17.13 0.95 9.77
CA THR A 36 16.82 -0.48 9.97
C THR A 36 18.07 -1.36 10.11
N PHE A 37 19.15 -1.06 9.38
CA PHE A 37 20.37 -1.90 9.37
C PHE A 37 21.57 -1.27 10.06
N ARG A 38 21.50 0.03 10.37
CA ARG A 38 22.65 0.76 10.88
C ARG A 38 22.19 1.88 11.82
N MET A 39 22.96 2.10 12.87
CA MET A 39 22.80 3.29 13.70
C MET A 39 23.52 4.48 13.06
N HIS A 40 22.77 5.54 12.77
CA HIS A 40 23.32 6.82 12.30
C HIS A 40 23.62 7.72 13.49
N ASP A 41 24.84 8.26 13.55
CA ASP A 41 25.20 9.31 14.51
C ASP A 41 25.07 10.68 13.81
N PRO A 42 23.98 11.44 14.07
CA PRO A 42 23.71 12.69 13.38
C PRO A 42 24.72 13.79 13.68
N ARG A 43 25.53 13.68 14.75
CA ARG A 43 26.56 14.68 15.09
C ARG A 43 27.73 14.63 14.12
N VAL A 44 28.04 13.43 13.63
CA VAL A 44 29.15 13.18 12.70
C VAL A 44 28.67 12.91 11.27
N GLY A 45 27.37 12.70 11.06
CA GLY A 45 26.80 12.41 9.73
C GLY A 45 27.30 11.08 9.16
N ARG A 46 27.47 10.08 10.03
CA ARG A 46 28.08 8.78 9.68
C ARG A 46 27.30 7.64 10.32
N PHE A 47 27.30 6.50 9.64
CA PHE A 47 26.85 5.24 10.24
C PHE A 47 27.91 4.66 11.17
N PHE A 48 27.46 3.99 12.23
CA PHE A 48 28.31 3.30 13.19
C PHE A 48 28.87 1.98 12.64
N GLY A 49 28.14 1.33 11.74
CA GLY A 49 28.52 0.08 11.08
C GLY A 49 28.88 0.27 9.60
N ILE A 50 29.72 -0.64 9.09
CA ILE A 50 30.05 -0.74 7.66
C ILE A 50 28.76 -0.99 6.86
N ASP A 51 28.57 -0.23 5.79
CA ASP A 51 27.51 -0.46 4.81
C ASP A 51 27.58 -1.90 4.29
N PRO A 52 26.52 -2.73 4.42
CA PRO A 52 26.49 -4.06 3.80
C PRO A 52 26.79 -4.02 2.29
N LEU A 53 26.50 -2.89 1.63
CA LEU A 53 26.70 -2.68 0.20
C LEU A 53 28.11 -2.17 -0.18
N PHE A 54 29.02 -1.96 0.78
CA PHE A 54 30.27 -1.24 0.54
C PHE A 54 31.11 -1.77 -0.65
N LYS A 55 31.04 -3.08 -0.96
CA LYS A 55 31.80 -3.65 -2.10
C LYS A 55 31.26 -3.22 -3.47
N ASP A 56 29.99 -2.80 -3.59
CA ASP A 56 29.43 -2.29 -4.85
C ASP A 56 29.65 -0.78 -5.02
N TYR A 57 29.93 -0.11 -3.92
CA TYR A 57 30.20 1.32 -3.86
C TYR A 57 31.64 1.59 -3.41
N PRO A 58 32.67 1.06 -4.12
CA PRO A 58 34.06 1.23 -3.71
C PRO A 58 34.51 2.70 -3.73
N HIS A 59 33.78 3.55 -4.45
CA HIS A 59 34.01 4.99 -4.53
C HIS A 59 33.37 5.77 -3.36
N ASN A 60 32.49 5.14 -2.57
CA ASN A 60 31.82 5.76 -1.44
C ASN A 60 32.36 5.21 -0.11
N SER A 61 32.30 6.01 0.95
CA SER A 61 32.73 5.53 2.26
C SER A 61 31.73 4.50 2.79
N PRO A 62 32.17 3.36 3.36
CA PRO A 62 31.27 2.39 4.00
C PRO A 62 30.50 2.97 5.20
N TYR A 63 30.89 4.15 5.69
CA TYR A 63 30.23 4.84 6.80
C TYR A 63 29.44 6.07 6.33
N ALA A 64 29.42 6.37 5.03
CA ALA A 64 28.73 7.54 4.50
C ALA A 64 27.22 7.43 4.74
N PHE A 65 26.66 8.50 5.28
CA PHE A 65 25.22 8.68 5.36
C PHE A 65 24.74 9.39 4.08
N SER A 66 23.81 8.78 3.33
CA SER A 66 23.24 9.35 2.09
C SER A 66 24.29 9.91 1.11
N GLU A 67 25.43 9.23 0.93
CA GLU A 67 26.54 9.71 0.08
C GLU A 67 27.05 11.14 0.41
N ASN A 68 26.90 11.60 1.65
CA ASN A 68 27.14 12.99 2.07
C ASN A 68 26.21 14.04 1.41
N ARG A 69 25.14 13.62 0.74
CA ARG A 69 24.12 14.47 0.12
C ARG A 69 22.95 14.71 1.08
N ILE A 70 23.25 15.27 2.24
CA ILE A 70 22.33 15.32 3.40
C ILE A 70 21.13 16.25 3.14
N MET A 71 21.26 17.20 2.20
CA MET A 71 20.23 18.19 1.89
C MET A 71 19.17 17.68 0.89
N ASP A 72 19.57 16.81 -0.03
CA ASP A 72 18.77 16.43 -1.21
C ASP A 72 18.64 14.92 -1.44
N ALA A 73 19.38 14.09 -0.71
CA ALA A 73 19.25 12.65 -0.71
C ALA A 73 18.68 12.11 0.62
N VAL A 74 17.90 11.04 0.49
CA VAL A 74 17.39 10.24 1.61
C VAL A 74 18.20 8.97 1.68
N GLU A 75 18.52 8.49 2.88
CA GLU A 75 19.22 7.23 3.04
C GLU A 75 18.29 6.10 2.61
N LEU A 76 18.80 5.27 1.69
CA LEU A 76 18.00 4.18 1.14
C LEU A 76 18.12 2.89 1.96
N GLU A 77 18.97 2.80 2.98
CA GLU A 77 19.08 1.62 3.85
C GLU A 77 19.32 0.30 3.08
N GLY A 78 19.96 0.36 1.91
CA GLY A 78 20.04 -0.80 1.02
C GLY A 78 18.71 -1.21 0.38
N LEU A 79 17.86 -0.23 0.04
CA LEU A 79 16.61 -0.42 -0.68
C LEU A 79 16.77 -0.02 -2.14
N GLU A 80 16.68 -0.99 -3.04
CA GLU A 80 16.98 -0.75 -4.45
C GLU A 80 15.80 -1.02 -5.39
N ALA A 81 14.75 -1.66 -4.89
CA ALA A 81 13.47 -1.71 -5.56
C ALA A 81 12.57 -0.59 -5.03
N LYS A 82 12.04 0.23 -5.94
CA LYS A 82 11.01 1.23 -5.61
C LYS A 82 9.77 1.05 -6.50
N LEU A 83 8.62 0.91 -5.84
CA LEU A 83 7.30 0.87 -6.44
C LEU A 83 6.66 2.26 -6.33
N ILE A 84 6.10 2.74 -7.42
CA ILE A 84 5.37 4.01 -7.48
C ILE A 84 3.95 3.71 -7.92
N ILE A 85 3.00 3.83 -7.00
CA ILE A 85 1.56 3.72 -7.29
C ILE A 85 1.06 5.12 -7.63
N THR A 86 0.64 5.30 -8.87
CA THR A 86 0.28 6.61 -9.41
C THR A 86 -1.21 6.91 -9.27
N ASP A 87 -1.62 8.12 -9.68
CA ASP A 87 -3.03 8.46 -9.94
C ASP A 87 -3.46 8.25 -11.41
N GLN A 88 -2.55 7.80 -12.28
CA GLN A 88 -2.84 7.53 -13.69
C GLN A 88 -3.72 6.29 -13.85
N VAL A 89 -4.96 6.48 -14.31
CA VAL A 89 -5.88 5.40 -14.66
C VAL A 89 -5.37 4.64 -15.89
N THR A 90 -5.42 3.31 -15.84
CA THR A 90 -5.01 2.41 -16.93
C THR A 90 -6.17 1.62 -17.55
N GLY A 91 -7.35 1.65 -16.91
CA GLY A 91 -8.54 0.94 -17.33
C GLY A 91 -9.43 0.63 -16.13
N TYR A 92 -10.21 -0.43 -16.25
CA TYR A 92 -11.18 -0.84 -15.25
C TYR A 92 -11.12 -2.34 -15.01
N THR A 93 -11.50 -2.80 -13.84
CA THR A 93 -11.60 -4.23 -13.54
C THR A 93 -12.80 -4.51 -12.64
N VAL A 94 -13.12 -5.78 -12.50
CA VAL A 94 -14.15 -6.27 -11.58
C VAL A 94 -13.50 -6.61 -10.25
N GLN A 95 -14.07 -6.11 -9.17
CA GLN A 95 -13.63 -6.36 -7.79
C GLN A 95 -14.83 -6.81 -6.97
N ARG A 96 -14.62 -7.74 -6.02
CA ARG A 96 -15.69 -8.14 -5.10
C ARG A 96 -16.00 -7.01 -4.11
N VAL A 97 -17.29 -6.72 -3.90
CA VAL A 97 -17.77 -5.82 -2.84
C VAL A 97 -17.62 -6.53 -1.50
N ALA A 98 -17.06 -5.83 -0.52
CA ALA A 98 -16.88 -6.31 0.84
C ALA A 98 -18.11 -6.09 1.72
N GLY A 99 -18.20 -6.81 2.84
CA GLY A 99 -19.31 -6.71 3.80
C GLY A 99 -20.50 -7.61 3.46
N ASP A 100 -21.65 -7.31 4.07
CA ASP A 100 -22.89 -8.08 3.89
C ASP A 100 -23.55 -7.71 2.56
N VAL A 101 -23.36 -8.60 1.57
CA VAL A 101 -23.91 -8.51 0.21
C VAL A 101 -24.25 -9.93 -0.24
N TRP A 102 -25.45 -10.11 -0.77
CA TRP A 102 -25.89 -11.39 -1.31
C TRP A 102 -25.03 -11.82 -2.51
N ASP A 103 -24.75 -13.12 -2.59
CA ASP A 103 -24.03 -13.69 -3.72
C ASP A 103 -24.86 -13.54 -5.01
N GLY A 104 -24.25 -12.97 -6.05
CA GLY A 104 -24.90 -12.69 -7.32
C GLY A 104 -24.19 -11.57 -8.05
N LYS A 105 -24.84 -10.98 -9.06
CA LYS A 105 -24.27 -9.84 -9.79
C LYS A 105 -23.94 -8.68 -8.86
N ASN A 106 -24.72 -8.52 -7.79
CA ASN A 106 -24.62 -7.44 -6.82
C ASN A 106 -23.40 -7.54 -5.88
N SER A 107 -22.66 -8.66 -5.91
CA SER A 107 -21.44 -8.84 -5.12
C SER A 107 -20.17 -8.29 -5.80
N PHE A 108 -20.30 -7.65 -6.96
CA PHE A 108 -19.19 -7.11 -7.75
C PHE A 108 -19.29 -5.61 -7.98
N ALA A 109 -18.16 -4.92 -8.03
CA ALA A 109 -18.08 -3.53 -8.43
C ALA A 109 -17.04 -3.37 -9.54
N VAL A 110 -17.36 -2.52 -10.51
CA VAL A 110 -16.35 -2.02 -11.46
C VAL A 110 -15.53 -0.94 -10.76
N VAL A 111 -14.22 -1.12 -10.75
CA VAL A 111 -13.26 -0.18 -10.15
C VAL A 111 -12.19 0.21 -11.17
N PRO A 112 -11.69 1.46 -11.13
CA PRO A 112 -10.56 1.84 -11.95
C PRO A 112 -9.29 1.10 -11.53
N THR A 113 -8.45 0.77 -12.50
CA THR A 113 -7.07 0.34 -12.29
C THR A 113 -6.13 1.52 -12.51
N TYR A 114 -5.05 1.53 -11.76
CA TYR A 114 -4.04 2.59 -11.75
C TYR A 114 -2.66 2.03 -12.08
N LYS A 115 -1.83 2.86 -12.69
CA LYS A 115 -0.46 2.46 -13.06
C LYS A 115 0.40 2.35 -11.80
N MET A 116 1.06 1.20 -11.66
CA MET A 116 2.14 0.97 -10.70
C MET A 116 3.44 0.75 -11.45
N VAL A 117 4.48 1.50 -11.12
CA VAL A 117 5.79 1.46 -11.79
C VAL A 117 6.82 0.87 -10.86
N LEU A 118 7.58 -0.12 -11.33
CA LEU A 118 8.78 -0.61 -10.67
C LEU A 118 10.00 0.08 -11.29
N ILE A 119 10.80 0.72 -10.46
CA ILE A 119 12.09 1.32 -10.83
C ILE A 119 13.21 0.78 -9.94
N ASP A 120 14.44 0.95 -10.44
CA ASP A 120 15.65 0.88 -9.61
C ASP A 120 15.75 2.20 -8.82
N ALA A 121 15.76 2.14 -7.49
CA ALA A 121 15.81 3.33 -6.64
C ALA A 121 17.11 4.13 -6.84
N GLN A 122 18.20 3.47 -7.24
CA GLN A 122 19.50 4.09 -7.53
C GLN A 122 19.57 4.65 -8.95
N LYS A 123 18.72 4.14 -9.87
CA LYS A 123 18.61 4.60 -11.26
C LYS A 123 17.16 4.96 -11.60
N PRO A 124 16.60 6.04 -11.01
CA PRO A 124 15.16 6.32 -11.06
C PRO A 124 14.61 6.62 -12.47
N LYS A 125 15.49 6.87 -13.46
CA LYS A 125 15.10 7.03 -14.87
C LYS A 125 14.85 5.69 -15.57
N ILE A 126 15.24 4.57 -14.99
CA ILE A 126 15.10 3.23 -15.57
C ILE A 126 13.81 2.59 -15.04
N ILE A 127 12.83 2.42 -15.92
CA ILE A 127 11.61 1.68 -15.64
C ILE A 127 11.86 0.20 -15.89
N LEU A 128 11.59 -0.62 -14.87
CA LEU A 128 11.83 -2.07 -14.87
C LEU A 128 10.55 -2.88 -15.06
N GLY A 129 9.39 -2.27 -14.82
CA GLY A 129 8.08 -2.87 -15.01
C GLY A 129 6.95 -1.86 -14.87
N ASN A 130 5.87 -2.08 -15.61
CA ASN A 130 4.61 -1.35 -15.49
C ASN A 130 3.51 -2.36 -15.19
N TYR A 131 2.70 -2.05 -14.20
CA TYR A 131 1.67 -2.94 -13.67
C TYR A 131 0.38 -2.17 -13.42
N ASN A 132 -0.70 -2.90 -13.18
CA ASN A 132 -2.01 -2.34 -12.87
C ASN A 132 -2.37 -2.70 -11.43
N VAL A 133 -2.86 -1.72 -10.67
CA VAL A 133 -3.36 -1.93 -9.31
C VAL A 133 -4.73 -1.29 -9.12
N THR A 134 -5.61 -1.94 -8.38
CA THR A 134 -6.82 -1.32 -7.83
C THR A 134 -6.44 -0.47 -6.62
N ARG A 135 -7.13 0.65 -6.44
CA ARG A 135 -6.98 1.53 -5.26
C ARG A 135 -8.29 1.71 -4.50
N ASP A 136 -9.42 1.58 -5.20
CA ASP A 136 -10.75 1.65 -4.60
C ASP A 136 -11.14 0.30 -4.03
N ALA A 137 -11.91 0.36 -2.94
CA ALA A 137 -12.36 -0.80 -2.18
C ALA A 137 -13.76 -0.55 -1.66
N TRP A 138 -14.77 -1.11 -2.33
CA TRP A 138 -16.16 -0.90 -1.96
C TRP A 138 -16.60 -1.86 -0.86
N TYR A 139 -17.25 -1.31 0.17
CA TYR A 139 -17.79 -2.04 1.31
C TYR A 139 -19.27 -1.69 1.48
N SER A 140 -20.11 -2.70 1.68
CA SER A 140 -21.54 -2.57 1.92
C SER A 140 -21.82 -2.08 3.33
N ARG A 141 -22.58 -1.00 3.43
CA ARG A 141 -23.12 -0.47 4.69
C ARG A 141 -24.52 -1.03 5.01
N GLY A 142 -25.01 -1.96 4.19
CA GLY A 142 -26.34 -2.55 4.27
C GLY A 142 -27.25 -2.18 3.09
N GLU A 143 -28.30 -2.97 2.96
CA GLU A 143 -29.37 -2.80 1.98
C GLU A 143 -30.12 -1.48 2.21
N LYS A 144 -30.45 -0.77 1.12
CA LYS A 144 -31.35 0.38 1.14
C LYS A 144 -32.79 -0.09 0.96
N GLY A 145 -33.73 0.55 1.64
CA GLY A 145 -35.17 0.36 1.42
C GLY A 145 -35.88 -0.58 2.41
N GLY A 146 -37.21 -0.49 2.45
CA GLY A 146 -38.07 -1.33 3.30
C GLY A 146 -38.33 -2.71 2.69
N PHE A 147 -39.14 -3.54 3.37
CA PHE A 147 -39.44 -4.93 2.98
C PHE A 147 -39.81 -5.13 1.49
N LEU A 148 -40.55 -4.19 0.89
CA LEU A 148 -40.94 -4.27 -0.53
C LEU A 148 -39.76 -4.01 -1.50
N HIS A 149 -38.77 -3.20 -1.10
CA HIS A 149 -37.58 -2.93 -1.90
C HIS A 149 -36.64 -4.15 -1.91
N LYS A 150 -36.50 -4.82 -0.75
CA LYS A 150 -35.75 -6.08 -0.60
C LYS A 150 -36.27 -7.23 -1.48
N LEU A 151 -37.52 -7.17 -1.90
CA LEU A 151 -38.15 -8.14 -2.79
C LEU A 151 -37.95 -7.84 -4.28
N MET A 152 -37.51 -6.61 -4.62
CA MET A 152 -37.53 -6.11 -5.99
C MET A 152 -36.19 -5.55 -6.49
N ASN A 153 -35.30 -5.10 -5.60
CA ASN A 153 -33.96 -4.60 -5.92
C ASN A 153 -33.03 -4.78 -4.71
N ASP A 154 -31.90 -5.49 -4.90
CA ASP A 154 -30.84 -5.56 -3.89
C ASP A 154 -29.91 -4.34 -4.04
N ASP A 155 -30.42 -3.16 -3.70
CA ASP A 155 -29.63 -1.95 -3.76
C ASP A 155 -28.93 -1.69 -2.42
N TYR A 156 -27.61 -1.49 -2.46
CA TYR A 156 -26.78 -1.36 -1.26
C TYR A 156 -26.21 0.03 -1.14
N ALA A 157 -26.13 0.54 0.09
CA ALA A 157 -25.32 1.70 0.39
C ALA A 157 -23.85 1.29 0.44
N LEU A 158 -23.03 1.75 -0.50
CA LEU A 158 -21.61 1.43 -0.53
C LEU A 158 -20.77 2.60 0.02
N THR A 159 -19.71 2.25 0.74
CA THR A 159 -18.64 3.18 1.11
C THR A 159 -17.32 2.73 0.52
N ASN A 160 -16.55 3.69 0.02
CA ASN A 160 -15.18 3.43 -0.40
C ASN A 160 -14.28 3.42 0.83
N ARG A 161 -13.49 2.35 0.95
CA ARG A 161 -12.53 2.09 2.02
C ARG A 161 -11.08 2.28 1.55
N ALA A 162 -10.88 2.90 0.38
CA ALA A 162 -9.56 3.20 -0.17
C ALA A 162 -8.60 3.85 0.84
N PHE A 163 -7.35 3.39 0.84
CA PHE A 163 -6.27 4.12 1.49
C PHE A 163 -5.79 5.28 0.62
N GLU A 164 -5.77 6.47 1.22
CA GLU A 164 -5.10 7.64 0.64
C GLU A 164 -4.14 8.23 1.68
N PRO A 165 -2.91 8.62 1.30
CA PRO A 165 -1.99 9.29 2.22
C PRO A 165 -2.64 10.53 2.85
N ALA A 166 -2.46 10.75 4.14
CA ALA A 166 -2.94 11.96 4.80
C ALA A 166 -2.36 13.23 4.12
N ASN A 167 -1.09 13.18 3.73
CA ASN A 167 -0.37 14.26 3.06
C ASN A 167 0.40 13.72 1.85
N GLY A 168 0.18 14.30 0.66
CA GLY A 168 0.87 13.89 -0.57
C GLY A 168 2.39 14.10 -0.55
N LYS A 169 2.92 14.93 0.36
CA LYS A 169 4.38 15.09 0.59
C LYS A 169 4.96 14.06 1.57
N LYS A 170 4.11 13.32 2.29
CA LYS A 170 4.51 12.27 3.26
C LYS A 170 3.97 10.91 2.81
N ASN A 171 4.31 10.54 1.58
CA ASN A 171 3.71 9.41 0.88
C ASN A 171 4.70 8.28 0.54
N LEU A 172 5.84 8.26 1.23
CA LEU A 172 6.86 7.21 1.15
C LEU A 172 6.68 6.22 2.29
N TYR A 173 6.68 4.94 1.94
CA TYR A 173 6.47 3.79 2.83
C TYR A 173 7.53 2.72 2.54
N ALA A 174 7.81 1.88 3.54
CA ALA A 174 8.55 0.65 3.37
C ALA A 174 7.56 -0.52 3.22
N GLY A 175 7.70 -1.30 2.15
CA GLY A 175 6.99 -2.55 1.94
C GLY A 175 7.73 -3.71 2.57
N GLN A 176 7.13 -4.33 3.58
CA GLN A 176 7.66 -5.53 4.22
C GLN A 176 6.95 -6.77 3.64
N GLY A 177 7.73 -7.74 3.16
CA GLY A 177 7.19 -8.99 2.63
C GLY A 177 6.47 -9.82 3.70
N LEU A 178 5.29 -10.31 3.38
CA LEU A 178 4.56 -11.34 4.15
C LEU A 178 3.83 -12.29 3.19
N GLU A 179 3.35 -13.41 3.70
CA GLU A 179 2.43 -14.26 2.95
C GLU A 179 1.00 -13.72 3.04
N TYR A 180 0.35 -13.48 1.90
CA TYR A 180 -1.05 -13.10 1.81
C TYR A 180 -1.66 -13.50 0.44
N PRO A 181 -2.84 -14.14 0.41
CA PRO A 181 -3.64 -14.54 1.57
C PRO A 181 -2.96 -15.59 2.46
N PRO A 182 -3.32 -15.71 3.74
CA PRO A 182 -2.68 -16.69 4.63
C PRO A 182 -2.76 -18.12 4.09
N ASN A 183 -1.64 -18.85 4.17
CA ASN A 183 -1.49 -20.22 3.69
C ASN A 183 -1.70 -20.40 2.17
N SER A 184 -1.59 -19.34 1.36
CA SER A 184 -1.77 -19.40 -0.09
C SER A 184 -0.48 -19.70 -0.87
N GLY A 185 0.69 -19.53 -0.24
CA GLY A 185 1.98 -19.49 -0.93
C GLY A 185 2.17 -18.25 -1.82
N LEU A 186 1.28 -17.25 -1.70
CA LEU A 186 1.40 -15.97 -2.39
C LEU A 186 1.95 -14.93 -1.41
N ASP A 187 2.95 -14.18 -1.87
CA ASP A 187 3.54 -13.09 -1.08
C ASP A 187 2.76 -11.79 -1.30
N ALA A 188 2.88 -10.85 -0.36
CA ALA A 188 2.41 -9.47 -0.44
C ALA A 188 3.42 -8.53 0.23
N TYR A 189 3.24 -7.22 0.03
CA TYR A 189 4.02 -6.19 0.71
C TYR A 189 3.13 -5.34 1.60
N VAL A 190 3.24 -5.47 2.93
CA VAL A 190 2.58 -4.55 3.87
C VAL A 190 3.33 -3.24 3.93
N LEU A 191 2.60 -2.14 3.77
CA LEU A 191 3.14 -0.79 3.89
C LEU A 191 3.35 -0.49 5.37
N THR A 192 4.55 -0.02 5.66
CA THR A 192 4.95 0.45 6.98
C THR A 192 5.56 1.84 6.87
N GLN A 193 5.36 2.66 7.89
CA GLN A 193 6.06 3.93 8.06
C GLN A 193 6.59 3.96 9.47
N SER A 194 7.89 4.25 9.61
CA SER A 194 8.57 4.20 10.91
C SER A 194 8.32 2.87 11.66
N LYS A 195 8.45 1.74 10.95
CA LYS A 195 8.22 0.36 11.43
C LYS A 195 6.79 0.03 11.90
N SER A 196 5.83 0.95 11.76
CA SER A 196 4.42 0.71 12.06
C SER A 196 3.63 0.42 10.79
N SER A 197 2.76 -0.60 10.84
CA SER A 197 1.73 -0.85 9.82
C SER A 197 0.45 -0.03 10.01
N THR A 198 0.42 0.83 11.05
CA THR A 198 -0.61 1.86 11.24
C THR A 198 -0.12 3.14 10.58
N LEU A 199 -0.80 3.55 9.52
CA LEU A 199 -0.39 4.65 8.64
C LEU A 199 -1.34 5.84 8.80
N ASN A 200 -0.78 7.05 8.74
CA ASN A 200 -1.59 8.26 8.64
C ASN A 200 -2.26 8.33 7.27
N ALA A 201 -3.59 8.33 7.28
CA ALA A 201 -4.42 8.28 6.09
C ALA A 201 -5.34 9.50 6.02
N GLU A 202 -5.90 9.76 4.84
CA GLU A 202 -7.04 10.66 4.73
C GLU A 202 -8.16 10.18 5.66
N SER A 203 -8.73 11.13 6.40
CA SER A 203 -9.73 10.84 7.42
C SER A 203 -11.02 10.36 6.78
N PHE A 204 -11.55 9.26 7.30
CA PHE A 204 -12.90 8.82 6.96
C PHE A 204 -13.95 9.68 7.68
N THR A 205 -15.11 9.82 7.07
CA THR A 205 -16.29 10.36 7.77
C THR A 205 -16.85 9.30 8.72
N THR A 206 -17.67 9.71 9.69
CA THR A 206 -18.39 8.78 10.56
C THR A 206 -19.21 7.78 9.75
N ALA A 207 -19.88 8.24 8.69
CA ALA A 207 -20.69 7.38 7.83
C ALA A 207 -19.86 6.30 7.12
N GLN A 208 -18.61 6.56 6.73
CA GLN A 208 -17.74 5.54 6.13
C GLN A 208 -17.29 4.45 7.13
N ASN A 209 -17.62 4.63 8.42
CA ASN A 209 -17.23 3.75 9.52
C ASN A 209 -18.42 3.03 10.18
N THR A 210 -19.65 3.28 9.72
CA THR A 210 -20.86 2.73 10.29
C THR A 210 -21.76 2.10 9.24
N TYR A 211 -22.52 1.09 9.61
CA TYR A 211 -23.67 0.61 8.84
C TYR A 211 -24.76 1.69 8.75
N LEU A 212 -25.84 1.41 8.03
CA LEU A 212 -26.99 2.32 7.90
C LEU A 212 -27.74 2.55 9.23
N ASP A 213 -27.71 1.59 10.14
CA ASP A 213 -28.32 1.70 11.48
C ASP A 213 -27.45 2.47 12.50
N GLY A 214 -26.25 2.90 12.09
CA GLY A 214 -25.29 3.63 12.92
C GLY A 214 -24.34 2.76 13.73
N SER A 215 -24.49 1.43 13.73
CA SER A 215 -23.51 0.51 14.33
C SER A 215 -22.20 0.51 13.52
N LEU A 216 -21.08 0.16 14.16
CA LEU A 216 -19.76 0.14 13.50
C LEU A 216 -19.67 -1.01 12.50
N ILE A 217 -19.05 -0.75 11.34
CA ILE A 217 -18.71 -1.83 10.40
C ILE A 217 -17.60 -2.73 10.95
N ASP A 218 -17.49 -3.96 10.43
CA ASP A 218 -16.60 -4.99 10.99
C ASP A 218 -15.13 -4.55 11.08
N ASP A 219 -14.66 -3.80 10.09
CA ASP A 219 -13.30 -3.25 10.02
C ASP A 219 -13.29 -1.73 10.25
N ALA A 220 -14.14 -1.23 11.15
CA ALA A 220 -14.19 0.18 11.48
C ALA A 220 -12.82 0.69 11.98
N ARG A 221 -12.39 1.83 11.44
CA ARG A 221 -11.20 2.54 11.92
C ARG A 221 -11.46 3.03 13.34
N SER A 222 -10.62 2.61 14.29
CA SER A 222 -10.61 3.17 15.65
C SER A 222 -10.20 4.64 15.68
N ASN A 223 -9.33 5.06 14.75
CA ASN A 223 -9.02 6.46 14.47
C ASN A 223 -9.28 6.72 12.99
N LEU A 224 -10.22 7.61 12.69
CA LEU A 224 -10.66 7.90 11.31
C LEU A 224 -9.51 8.34 10.39
N GLY A 225 -8.49 9.01 10.94
CA GLY A 225 -7.28 9.47 10.23
C GLY A 225 -6.16 8.43 10.12
N GLN A 226 -6.39 7.18 10.50
CA GLN A 226 -5.38 6.12 10.45
C GLN A 226 -5.90 4.85 9.78
N SER A 227 -5.07 4.22 8.96
CA SER A 227 -5.35 2.92 8.32
C SER A 227 -4.35 1.89 8.80
N LYS A 228 -4.78 0.65 9.01
CA LYS A 228 -3.91 -0.44 9.46
C LYS A 228 -3.77 -1.50 8.37
N GLY A 229 -2.59 -2.09 8.27
CA GLY A 229 -2.38 -3.30 7.45
C GLY A 229 -2.58 -3.08 5.94
N VAL A 230 -2.35 -1.87 5.43
CA VAL A 230 -2.44 -1.58 3.99
C VAL A 230 -1.35 -2.37 3.26
N MET A 231 -1.72 -3.13 2.22
CA MET A 231 -0.80 -4.00 1.49
C MET A 231 -0.83 -3.73 -0.02
N ILE A 232 0.22 -4.16 -0.72
CA ILE A 232 0.15 -4.54 -2.14
C ILE A 232 0.02 -6.06 -2.19
N HIS A 233 -1.07 -6.57 -2.75
CA HIS A 233 -1.31 -8.01 -2.85
C HIS A 233 -1.97 -8.38 -4.18
N ILE A 234 -2.06 -9.68 -4.47
CA ILE A 234 -2.77 -10.19 -5.66
C ILE A 234 -4.26 -9.82 -5.61
N ALA A 235 -4.82 -9.37 -6.73
CA ALA A 235 -6.23 -9.08 -6.87
C ALA A 235 -6.77 -9.49 -8.25
N GLY A 236 -7.96 -9.00 -8.59
CA GLY A 236 -8.74 -9.50 -9.72
C GLY A 236 -9.21 -10.93 -9.46
N VAL A 237 -9.41 -11.68 -10.53
CA VAL A 237 -9.61 -13.13 -10.50
C VAL A 237 -8.28 -13.80 -10.22
N TYR A 238 -8.22 -14.60 -9.16
CA TYR A 238 -7.03 -15.32 -8.75
C TYR A 238 -7.39 -16.72 -8.24
N GLU A 239 -6.44 -17.64 -8.34
CA GLU A 239 -6.56 -18.99 -7.81
C GLU A 239 -5.86 -19.09 -6.45
N MET A 240 -6.48 -19.80 -5.51
CA MET A 240 -5.88 -20.16 -4.24
C MET A 240 -6.27 -21.59 -3.88
N LYS A 241 -5.29 -22.49 -3.82
CA LYS A 241 -5.49 -23.92 -3.49
C LYS A 241 -6.54 -24.63 -4.36
N GLY A 242 -6.59 -24.30 -5.65
CA GLY A 242 -7.56 -24.87 -6.60
C GLY A 242 -8.91 -24.14 -6.66
N ASP A 243 -9.18 -23.19 -5.75
CA ASP A 243 -10.37 -22.34 -5.82
C ASP A 243 -10.08 -21.04 -6.56
N VAL A 244 -10.88 -20.73 -7.57
CA VAL A 244 -10.86 -19.44 -8.26
C VAL A 244 -11.76 -18.45 -7.53
N LYS A 245 -11.23 -17.27 -7.24
CA LYS A 245 -11.90 -16.22 -6.47
C LYS A 245 -11.70 -14.86 -7.12
N VAL A 246 -12.64 -13.94 -6.90
CA VAL A 246 -12.46 -12.51 -7.20
C VAL A 246 -12.09 -11.80 -5.91
N ALA A 247 -10.96 -11.11 -5.92
CA ALA A 247 -10.47 -10.41 -4.74
C ALA A 247 -11.34 -9.18 -4.41
N ALA A 248 -11.56 -8.98 -3.11
CA ALA A 248 -11.87 -7.67 -2.54
C ALA A 248 -10.55 -7.01 -2.11
N SER A 249 -10.51 -5.67 -2.06
CA SER A 249 -9.29 -4.93 -1.71
C SER A 249 -9.24 -4.47 -0.25
N TYR A 250 -10.39 -4.18 0.40
CA TYR A 250 -10.45 -3.67 1.79
C TYR A 250 -9.49 -2.50 2.09
N GLY A 251 -9.22 -1.65 1.10
CA GLY A 251 -8.33 -0.49 1.22
C GLY A 251 -6.87 -0.76 0.85
N CYS A 252 -6.54 -1.98 0.39
CA CYS A 252 -5.23 -2.35 -0.12
C CYS A 252 -5.07 -2.04 -1.62
N PHE A 253 -3.83 -2.13 -2.10
CA PHE A 253 -3.50 -2.04 -3.51
C PHE A 253 -3.51 -3.42 -4.15
N GLY A 254 -4.55 -3.71 -4.92
CA GLY A 254 -4.71 -5.04 -5.52
C GLY A 254 -4.08 -5.11 -6.90
N PHE A 255 -3.02 -5.90 -7.10
CA PHE A 255 -2.42 -6.16 -8.41
C PHE A 255 -3.38 -6.88 -9.34
N VAL A 256 -3.52 -6.40 -10.56
CA VAL A 256 -4.41 -6.98 -11.58
C VAL A 256 -3.61 -7.25 -12.85
N SER A 257 -3.72 -8.47 -13.36
CA SER A 257 -3.12 -8.84 -14.64
C SER A 257 -3.79 -8.10 -15.81
N LEU A 258 -3.00 -7.76 -16.85
CA LEU A 258 -3.46 -6.92 -17.95
C LEU A 258 -4.68 -7.49 -18.70
N ASN A 259 -4.78 -8.81 -18.83
CA ASN A 259 -5.93 -9.48 -19.45
C ASN A 259 -7.25 -9.25 -18.69
N GLN A 260 -7.20 -8.90 -17.40
CA GLN A 260 -8.35 -8.57 -16.57
C GLN A 260 -8.65 -7.07 -16.52
N VAL A 261 -7.90 -6.25 -17.27
CA VAL A 261 -8.15 -4.81 -17.41
C VAL A 261 -9.00 -4.56 -18.66
N PHE A 262 -10.17 -3.97 -18.45
CA PHE A 262 -11.10 -3.53 -19.48
C PHE A 262 -10.82 -2.07 -19.84
N SER A 263 -11.05 -1.73 -21.11
CA SER A 263 -10.83 -0.36 -21.61
C SER A 263 -11.89 0.64 -21.15
N THR A 264 -13.11 0.18 -20.85
CA THR A 264 -14.22 1.02 -20.43
C THR A 264 -15.02 0.37 -19.31
N ILE A 265 -15.84 1.17 -18.61
CA ILE A 265 -16.71 0.71 -17.53
C ILE A 265 -17.77 -0.24 -18.07
N GLU A 266 -18.32 0.05 -19.25
CA GLU A 266 -19.41 -0.71 -19.89
C GLU A 266 -18.99 -2.14 -20.15
N LYS A 267 -17.79 -2.36 -20.69
CA LYS A 267 -17.25 -3.72 -20.93
C LYS A 267 -17.05 -4.50 -19.64
N ALA A 268 -16.66 -3.82 -18.55
CA ALA A 268 -16.53 -4.47 -17.25
C ALA A 268 -17.91 -4.81 -16.65
N LYS A 269 -18.92 -3.94 -16.84
CA LYS A 269 -20.32 -4.19 -16.45
C LYS A 269 -20.92 -5.36 -17.25
N GLU A 270 -20.64 -5.43 -18.55
CA GLU A 270 -21.05 -6.52 -19.45
C GLU A 270 -20.52 -7.87 -18.95
N ALA A 271 -19.22 -7.97 -18.63
CA ALA A 271 -18.65 -9.19 -18.07
C ALA A 271 -19.30 -9.65 -16.74
N ILE A 272 -19.77 -8.73 -15.90
CA ILE A 272 -20.56 -9.08 -14.70
C ILE A 272 -21.94 -9.61 -15.10
N ASN A 273 -22.60 -8.95 -16.06
CA ASN A 273 -23.95 -9.29 -16.47
C ASN A 273 -24.05 -10.62 -17.21
N GLU A 274 -23.04 -10.97 -17.99
CA GLU A 274 -22.96 -12.20 -18.76
C GLU A 274 -22.37 -13.37 -17.97
N GLY A 275 -21.83 -13.10 -16.77
CA GLY A 275 -21.20 -14.12 -15.92
C GLY A 275 -19.77 -14.45 -16.34
N GLU A 276 -19.19 -13.68 -17.26
CA GLU A 276 -17.85 -13.90 -17.83
C GLU A 276 -16.71 -13.43 -16.91
N VAL A 277 -17.00 -12.96 -15.70
CA VAL A 277 -15.99 -12.51 -14.71
C VAL A 277 -14.88 -13.56 -14.54
N TYR A 278 -15.22 -14.85 -14.54
CA TYR A 278 -14.31 -15.96 -14.30
C TYR A 278 -13.66 -16.54 -15.57
N GLU A 279 -14.06 -16.11 -16.76
CA GLU A 279 -13.54 -16.67 -18.02
C GLU A 279 -12.12 -16.18 -18.33
N LYS A 280 -11.71 -15.08 -17.70
CA LYS A 280 -10.38 -14.53 -17.85
C LYS A 280 -9.37 -15.30 -17.02
N SER A 281 -8.18 -15.53 -17.58
CA SER A 281 -7.09 -16.19 -16.84
C SER A 281 -6.68 -15.42 -15.59
N THR A 282 -6.29 -16.18 -14.56
CA THR A 282 -6.00 -15.68 -13.22
C THR A 282 -4.78 -14.76 -13.17
N SER A 283 -4.74 -13.87 -12.17
CA SER A 283 -3.62 -12.95 -11.96
C SER A 283 -2.35 -13.66 -11.47
N ASN A 284 -2.43 -14.92 -11.04
CA ASN A 284 -1.36 -15.65 -10.35
C ASN A 284 -0.03 -15.65 -11.10
N VAL A 285 -0.04 -15.97 -12.40
CA VAL A 285 1.20 -16.09 -13.19
C VAL A 285 1.90 -14.74 -13.31
N GLU A 286 1.17 -13.69 -13.68
CA GLU A 286 1.73 -12.34 -13.82
C GLU A 286 2.12 -11.75 -12.47
N TYR A 287 1.36 -12.05 -11.42
CA TYR A 287 1.69 -11.65 -10.05
C TYR A 287 3.00 -12.28 -9.56
N GLN A 288 3.19 -13.59 -9.78
CA GLN A 288 4.43 -14.29 -9.43
C GLN A 288 5.63 -13.75 -10.23
N LYS A 289 5.45 -13.46 -11.52
CA LYS A 289 6.48 -12.78 -12.34
C LYS A 289 6.82 -11.41 -11.77
N TYR A 290 5.81 -10.62 -11.37
CA TYR A 290 6.00 -9.33 -10.71
C TYR A 290 6.79 -9.47 -9.40
N MET A 291 6.40 -10.39 -8.52
CA MET A 291 7.07 -10.61 -7.23
C MET A 291 8.52 -11.04 -7.43
N LYS A 292 8.77 -11.97 -8.37
CA LYS A 292 10.13 -12.34 -8.78
C LYS A 292 10.91 -11.14 -9.31
N LYS A 293 10.31 -10.31 -10.17
CA LYS A 293 10.98 -9.13 -10.73
C LYS A 293 11.39 -8.13 -9.65
N VAL A 294 10.53 -7.89 -8.65
CA VAL A 294 10.88 -7.06 -7.48
C VAL A 294 12.04 -7.70 -6.71
N GLY A 295 12.03 -9.02 -6.54
CA GLY A 295 13.12 -9.79 -5.93
C GLY A 295 14.46 -9.69 -6.68
N ASP A 296 14.44 -9.83 -8.00
CA ASP A 296 15.64 -9.77 -8.85
C ASP A 296 16.33 -8.40 -8.77
N VAL A 297 15.56 -7.32 -8.64
CA VAL A 297 16.11 -5.96 -8.46
C VAL A 297 16.88 -5.87 -7.14
N LYS A 298 16.33 -6.41 -6.07
CA LYS A 298 16.99 -6.47 -4.74
C LYS A 298 18.26 -7.32 -4.75
N GLN A 299 18.27 -8.44 -5.48
CA GLN A 299 19.45 -9.31 -5.55
C GLN A 299 20.62 -8.67 -6.29
N LYS A 300 20.35 -7.87 -7.33
CA LYS A 300 21.40 -7.14 -8.08
C LYS A 300 22.16 -6.13 -7.22
N THR A 301 21.68 -5.86 -6.03
CA THR A 301 22.15 -4.80 -5.15
C THR A 301 22.39 -5.28 -3.72
N LYS A 302 22.53 -6.60 -3.49
CA LYS A 302 22.91 -7.26 -2.22
C LYS A 302 21.93 -7.21 -1.03
N GLY A 303 20.73 -6.69 -1.23
CA GLY A 303 19.48 -7.40 -0.88
C GLY A 303 18.98 -7.46 0.56
N GLU A 304 17.68 -7.20 0.70
CA GLU A 304 16.78 -7.54 1.80
C GLU A 304 15.31 -7.64 1.36
N LYS A 305 14.42 -8.18 2.21
CA LYS A 305 12.98 -8.33 1.91
C LYS A 305 12.17 -7.02 1.88
N LYS A 306 12.80 -5.85 1.96
CA LYS A 306 12.09 -4.56 1.97
C LYS A 306 12.08 -3.88 0.60
N VAL A 307 10.99 -3.19 0.25
CA VAL A 307 10.84 -2.43 -1.01
C VAL A 307 10.38 -1.01 -0.67
N LEU A 308 10.85 0.02 -1.37
CA LEU A 308 10.30 1.37 -1.20
C LEU A 308 8.98 1.47 -1.96
N ILE A 309 7.96 2.04 -1.33
CA ILE A 309 6.64 2.24 -1.95
C ILE A 309 6.29 3.71 -1.84
N THR A 310 6.04 4.35 -2.96
CA THR A 310 5.46 5.70 -3.03
C THR A 310 4.03 5.60 -3.51
N VAL A 311 3.11 6.26 -2.84
CA VAL A 311 1.70 6.33 -3.22
C VAL A 311 1.34 7.76 -3.57
N GLU A 312 1.04 8.06 -4.82
CA GLU A 312 0.54 9.39 -5.18
C GLU A 312 -0.84 9.60 -4.56
N LYS A 313 -1.02 10.75 -3.89
CA LYS A 313 -2.30 11.11 -3.27
C LYS A 313 -3.26 11.58 -4.35
N ARG A 314 -4.41 10.92 -4.47
CA ARG A 314 -5.47 11.34 -5.40
C ARG A 314 -6.17 12.58 -4.88
N LYS A 315 -6.55 13.50 -5.79
CA LYS A 315 -7.27 14.73 -5.43
C LYS A 315 -8.75 14.47 -5.11
N ASN A 316 -9.39 13.65 -5.95
CA ASN A 316 -10.81 13.33 -5.84
C ASN A 316 -10.94 11.81 -5.72
N VAL A 317 -11.49 11.36 -4.59
CA VAL A 317 -11.80 9.94 -4.35
C VAL A 317 -13.26 9.86 -3.95
N GLU A 318 -14.03 9.14 -4.73
CA GLU A 318 -15.44 8.87 -4.45
C GLU A 318 -15.55 8.15 -3.09
N LYS A 319 -16.35 8.70 -2.17
CA LYS A 319 -16.42 8.23 -0.78
C LYS A 319 -17.57 7.25 -0.55
N SER A 320 -18.65 7.39 -1.30
CA SER A 320 -19.85 6.59 -1.16
C SER A 320 -20.63 6.61 -2.46
N LYS A 321 -21.35 5.53 -2.73
CA LYS A 321 -22.30 5.43 -3.83
C LYS A 321 -23.41 4.44 -3.50
N THR A 322 -24.36 4.34 -4.41
CA THR A 322 -25.40 3.32 -4.37
C THR A 322 -25.02 2.21 -5.35
N TYR A 323 -25.41 0.96 -5.10
CA TYR A 323 -25.01 -0.15 -5.97
C TYR A 323 -25.55 0.04 -7.39
N SER A 324 -26.77 0.58 -7.53
CA SER A 324 -27.41 0.88 -8.82
C SER A 324 -26.75 2.00 -9.65
N ASP A 325 -25.79 2.76 -9.07
CA ASP A 325 -25.07 3.86 -9.74
C ASP A 325 -23.86 3.34 -10.57
#